data_AF-A0A2H6A5J6-F1
#
_entry.id   AF-A0A2H6A5J6-F1
#
_cell.length_a   1.000
_cell.length_b   1.000
_cell.length_c   1.000
_cell.angle_alpha   90.00
_cell.angle_beta   90.00
_cell.angle_gamma   90.00
#
_symmetry.space_group_name_H-M   'P 1'
#
loop_
_entity.id
_entity.type
_entity.pdbx_description
1 polymer ?
#
loop_
_entity_poly.entity_id
_entity_poly.type
_entity_poly.pdbx_seq_one_letter_code
_entity_poly.pdbx_strand_id
1 'polypeptide(L)'
;MERSLKALTLVLALLGATACYHATIDTGRPPSPQTIERPWATSLIYGLVPPPVVETASRCPNGVSRVETQITFLNWLVGQLTLGIYTPMWIKVTCAAASSEDGAALNDKLVIDSKADLASKQLALTMAARRSAELGQPIWIAFR
;
A
#
# COMPACT_ATOMS: atom_id res chain seq x y z
N MET A 1 43.15 -12.91 -21.45
CA MET A 1 42.69 -12.66 -20.06
C MET A 1 41.96 -11.32 -19.92
N GLU A 2 42.50 -10.22 -20.46
CA GLU A 2 41.88 -8.87 -20.35
C GLU A 2 40.52 -8.73 -21.05
N ARG A 3 40.33 -9.38 -22.21
CA ARG A 3 39.03 -9.41 -22.91
C ARG A 3 37.93 -10.09 -22.09
N SER A 4 38.28 -11.18 -21.40
CA SER A 4 37.38 -11.94 -20.54
C SER A 4 37.00 -11.15 -19.29
N LEU A 5 37.93 -10.39 -18.72
CA LEU A 5 37.70 -9.54 -17.54
C LEU A 5 36.76 -8.36 -17.85
N LYS A 6 36.95 -7.71 -19.01
CA LYS A 6 36.08 -6.62 -19.49
C LYS A 6 34.67 -7.09 -19.82
N ALA A 7 34.53 -8.30 -20.37
CA ALA A 7 33.23 -8.90 -20.63
C ALA A 7 32.48 -9.21 -19.33
N LEU A 8 33.18 -9.73 -18.32
CA LEU A 8 32.58 -10.06 -17.02
C LEU A 8 32.09 -8.81 -16.26
N THR A 9 32.87 -7.73 -16.24
CA THR A 9 32.45 -6.47 -15.61
C THR A 9 31.26 -5.84 -16.31
N LEU A 10 31.21 -5.90 -17.65
CA LEU A 10 30.07 -5.42 -18.42
C LEU A 10 28.81 -6.22 -18.09
N VAL A 11 28.88 -7.55 -18.07
CA VAL A 11 27.74 -8.41 -17.71
C VAL A 11 27.23 -8.11 -16.29
N LEU A 12 28.14 -7.95 -15.32
CA LEU A 12 27.75 -7.64 -13.94
C LEU A 12 27.08 -6.27 -13.81
N ALA A 13 27.58 -5.26 -14.55
CA ALA A 13 26.98 -3.93 -14.60
C ALA A 13 25.58 -3.95 -15.23
N LEU A 14 25.38 -4.72 -16.30
CA LEU A 14 24.06 -4.89 -16.92
C LEU A 14 23.08 -5.59 -15.97
N LEU A 15 23.51 -6.63 -15.25
CA LEU A 15 22.66 -7.32 -14.27
C LEU A 15 22.24 -6.38 -13.13
N GLY A 16 23.16 -5.58 -12.59
CA GLY A 16 22.87 -4.60 -11.55
C GLY A 16 21.89 -3.50 -11.99
N ALA A 17 21.94 -3.08 -13.26
CA ALA A 17 21.08 -2.02 -13.77
C ALA A 17 19.61 -2.43 -13.99
N THR A 18 19.30 -3.73 -13.97
CA THR A 18 17.94 -4.25 -14.24
C THR A 18 17.04 -4.37 -13.02
N ALA A 19 17.52 -4.04 -11.82
CA ALA A 19 16.70 -4.14 -10.62
C ALA A 19 15.67 -2.99 -10.51
N CYS A 20 14.46 -3.31 -10.03
CA CYS A 20 13.45 -2.30 -9.71
C CYS A 20 13.83 -1.59 -8.39
N TYR A 21 14.41 -0.40 -8.50
CA TYR A 21 14.81 0.44 -7.36
C TYR A 21 13.70 1.35 -6.83
N HIS A 22 12.54 1.38 -7.49
CA HIS A 22 11.40 2.22 -7.14
C HIS A 22 10.10 1.42 -7.33
N ALA A 23 9.26 1.38 -6.31
CA ALA A 23 7.94 0.79 -6.37
C ALA A 23 6.91 1.74 -5.78
N THR A 24 5.74 1.81 -6.43
CA THR A 24 4.63 2.64 -6.01
C THR A 24 3.37 1.79 -5.95
N ILE A 25 2.68 1.84 -4.82
CA ILE A 25 1.40 1.18 -4.60
C ILE A 25 0.37 2.29 -4.45
N ASP A 26 -0.57 2.35 -5.39
CA ASP A 26 -1.71 3.27 -5.34
C ASP A 26 -2.96 2.50 -4.96
N THR A 27 -3.71 3.03 -3.99
CA THR A 27 -4.95 2.41 -3.51
C THR A 27 -6.20 2.95 -4.21
N GLY A 28 -6.05 3.95 -5.08
CA GLY A 28 -7.15 4.66 -5.74
C GLY A 28 -7.85 5.69 -4.84
N ARG A 29 -7.43 5.84 -3.57
CA ARG A 29 -7.99 6.84 -2.66
C ARG A 29 -7.38 8.23 -2.91
N PRO A 30 -8.17 9.32 -2.78
CA PRO A 30 -7.66 10.68 -2.96
C PRO A 30 -6.54 10.98 -1.94
N PRO A 31 -5.41 11.57 -2.35
CA PRO A 31 -4.29 11.85 -1.45
C PRO A 31 -4.58 13.04 -0.52
N SER A 32 -4.16 12.91 0.74
CA SER A 32 -4.13 13.98 1.75
C SER A 32 -2.75 14.67 1.74
N PRO A 33 -2.65 15.93 2.20
CA PRO A 33 -1.36 16.56 2.48
C PRO A 33 -0.57 15.88 3.61
N GLN A 34 -1.18 14.96 4.37
CA GLN A 34 -0.49 14.20 5.41
C GLN A 34 0.37 13.08 4.80
N THR A 35 1.68 13.18 5.01
CA THR A 35 2.65 12.16 4.61
C THR A 35 3.46 11.66 5.81
N ILE A 36 3.89 10.40 5.74
CA ILE A 36 4.76 9.76 6.73
C ILE A 36 5.98 9.26 5.98
N GLU A 37 7.15 9.79 6.34
CA GLU A 37 8.41 9.40 5.71
C GLU A 37 9.28 8.58 6.68
N ARG A 38 9.91 7.56 6.13
CA ARG A 38 10.88 6.68 6.80
C ARG A 38 12.08 6.53 5.87
N PRO A 39 13.11 7.38 6.03
CA PRO A 39 14.22 7.40 5.09
C PRO A 39 15.13 6.17 5.18
N TRP A 40 15.07 5.47 6.31
CA TRP A 40 15.96 4.37 6.64
C TRP A 40 15.18 3.16 7.15
N ALA A 41 14.45 2.52 6.24
CA ALA A 41 13.82 1.23 6.49
C ALA A 41 14.79 0.12 6.06
N THR A 42 15.24 -0.70 7.00
CA THR A 42 16.33 -1.65 6.76
C THR A 42 15.80 -3.04 6.48
N SER A 43 16.17 -3.61 5.35
CA SER A 43 15.98 -5.04 5.09
C SER A 43 17.32 -5.77 5.23
N LEU A 44 17.29 -7.07 5.51
CA LEU A 44 18.50 -7.90 5.59
C LEU A 44 18.56 -8.91 4.47
N ILE A 45 19.79 -9.22 4.05
CA ILE A 45 20.11 -10.26 3.06
C ILE A 45 19.27 -10.05 1.80
N TYR A 46 19.53 -8.96 1.08
CA TYR A 46 18.83 -8.60 -0.16
C TYR A 46 17.29 -8.60 -0.06
N GLY A 47 16.73 -8.30 1.11
CA GLY A 47 15.26 -8.26 1.30
C GLY A 47 14.64 -9.54 1.84
N LEU A 48 15.43 -10.57 2.18
CA LEU A 48 14.91 -11.80 2.79
C LEU A 48 14.21 -11.53 4.13
N VAL A 49 14.77 -10.62 4.92
CA VAL A 49 14.11 -10.11 6.14
C VAL A 49 13.44 -8.78 5.81
N PRO A 50 12.11 -8.68 5.98
CA PRO A 50 11.38 -7.46 5.67
C PRO A 50 11.79 -6.33 6.63
N PRO A 51 11.68 -5.07 6.19
CA PRO A 51 11.88 -3.94 7.07
C PRO A 51 10.84 -3.88 8.18
N PRO A 52 11.14 -3.19 9.30
CA PRO A 52 10.17 -2.98 10.37
C PRO A 52 8.89 -2.32 9.85
N VAL A 53 7.76 -2.75 10.41
CA VAL A 53 6.43 -2.30 9.99
C VAL A 53 6.30 -0.79 10.19
N VAL A 54 5.86 -0.09 9.15
CA VAL A 54 5.46 1.30 9.26
C VAL A 54 4.02 1.33 9.75
N GLU A 55 3.81 1.80 10.98
CA GLU A 55 2.49 1.95 11.62
C GLU A 55 1.63 3.00 10.91
N THR A 56 1.04 2.60 9.78
CA THR A 56 0.17 3.45 8.95
C THR A 56 -1.24 3.54 9.51
N ALA A 57 -1.73 2.47 10.15
CA ALA A 57 -3.08 2.40 10.72
C ALA A 57 -3.31 3.42 11.85
N SER A 58 -2.28 3.68 12.67
CA SER A 58 -2.38 4.65 13.77
C SER A 58 -2.26 6.10 13.32
N ARG A 59 -1.64 6.35 12.16
CA ARG A 59 -1.30 7.70 11.69
C ARG A 59 -2.15 8.18 10.52
N CYS A 60 -2.75 7.27 9.75
CA CYS A 60 -3.66 7.59 8.66
C CYS A 60 -5.08 7.09 9.00
N PRO A 61 -5.92 7.90 9.66
CA PRO A 61 -7.25 7.46 10.12
C PRO A 61 -8.21 7.10 8.97
N ASN A 62 -8.05 7.74 7.80
CA ASN A 62 -8.85 7.48 6.60
C ASN A 62 -8.23 6.42 5.67
N GLY A 63 -7.20 5.70 6.15
CA GLY A 63 -6.42 4.76 5.37
C GLY A 63 -5.30 5.42 4.55
N VAL A 64 -4.62 4.61 3.75
CA VAL A 64 -3.46 5.01 2.94
C VAL A 64 -3.93 5.27 1.51
N SER A 65 -3.44 6.36 0.90
CA SER A 65 -3.66 6.65 -0.53
C SER A 65 -2.55 6.04 -1.38
N ARG A 66 -1.28 6.29 -1.02
CA ARG A 66 -0.12 5.86 -1.80
C ARG A 66 1.03 5.45 -0.91
N VAL A 67 1.73 4.37 -1.29
CA VAL A 67 3.00 3.94 -0.68
C VAL A 67 4.08 3.95 -1.74
N GLU A 68 5.15 4.69 -1.50
CA GLU A 68 6.34 4.78 -2.34
C GLU A 68 7.52 4.19 -1.60
N THR A 69 8.18 3.21 -2.20
CA THR A 69 9.43 2.64 -1.69
C THR A 69 10.52 2.83 -2.72
N GLN A 70 11.64 3.43 -2.32
CA GLN A 70 12.75 3.72 -3.22
C GLN A 70 14.11 3.49 -2.56
N ILE A 71 15.08 3.07 -3.37
CA ILE A 71 16.47 3.00 -2.96
C ILE A 71 17.15 4.30 -3.42
N THR A 72 17.51 5.16 -2.46
CA THR A 72 18.27 6.38 -2.74
C THR A 72 19.73 6.06 -3.01
N PHE A 73 20.49 7.02 -3.55
CA PHE A 73 21.93 6.84 -3.78
C PHE A 73 22.69 6.43 -2.51
N LEU A 74 22.41 7.08 -1.38
CA LEU A 74 23.05 6.77 -0.11
C LEU A 74 22.67 5.36 0.38
N ASN A 75 21.41 4.99 0.20
CA ASN A 75 20.91 3.66 0.55
C ASN A 75 21.56 2.56 -0.30
N TRP A 76 21.68 2.80 -1.61
CA TRP A 76 22.38 1.91 -2.54
C TRP A 76 23.84 1.75 -2.15
N LEU A 77 24.54 2.85 -1.85
CA LEU A 77 25.95 2.82 -1.45
C LEU A 77 26.16 1.97 -0.20
N VAL A 78 25.33 2.16 0.82
CA VAL A 78 25.39 1.36 2.06
C VAL A 78 25.09 -0.12 1.78
N GLY A 79 24.10 -0.40 0.92
CA GLY A 79 23.81 -1.76 0.47
C GLY A 79 25.00 -2.43 -0.21
N GLN A 80 25.73 -1.71 -1.07
CA GLN A 80 26.93 -2.24 -1.74
C GLN A 80 28.09 -2.43 -0.77
N LEU A 81 28.34 -1.48 0.14
CA LEU A 81 29.40 -1.57 1.15
C LEU A 81 29.22 -2.75 2.10
N THR A 82 27.97 -3.13 2.34
CA THR A 82 27.61 -4.27 3.20
C THR A 82 27.35 -5.56 2.41
N LEU A 83 27.69 -5.57 1.11
CA LEU A 83 27.48 -6.72 0.20
C LEU A 83 26.05 -7.27 0.24
N GLY A 84 25.07 -6.39 0.41
CA GLY A 84 23.65 -6.73 0.47
C GLY A 84 23.16 -7.37 1.77
N ILE A 85 24.01 -7.48 2.80
CA ILE A 85 23.58 -7.95 4.13
C ILE A 85 22.65 -6.93 4.77
N TYR A 86 22.92 -5.64 4.55
CA TYR A 86 22.15 -4.54 5.10
C TYR A 86 21.69 -3.61 3.98
N THR A 87 20.41 -3.69 3.63
CA THR A 87 19.84 -2.98 2.48
C THR A 87 18.79 -1.96 2.96
N PRO A 88 19.22 -0.72 3.26
CA PRO A 88 18.29 0.35 3.62
C PRO A 88 17.50 0.82 2.40
N MET A 89 16.28 1.31 2.64
CA MET A 89 15.40 1.92 1.64
C MET A 89 14.62 3.08 2.26
N TRP A 90 14.16 4.00 1.41
CA TRP A 90 13.30 5.11 1.80
C TRP A 90 11.86 4.73 1.52
N ILE A 91 10.98 4.92 2.50
CA ILE A 91 9.55 4.65 2.40
C ILE A 91 8.81 5.97 2.65
N LYS A 92 7.90 6.30 1.76
CA LYS A 92 6.94 7.40 1.94
C LYS A 92 5.53 6.88 1.82
N VAL A 93 4.72 7.21 2.81
CA VAL A 93 3.30 6.89 2.84
C VAL A 93 2.54 8.20 2.75
N THR A 94 1.63 8.30 1.80
CA THR A 94 0.68 9.41 1.69
C THR A 94 -0.66 8.92 2.22
N CYS A 95 -1.18 9.57 3.27
CA CYS A 95 -2.48 9.22 3.82
C CYS A 95 -3.61 9.57 2.83
N ALA A 96 -4.75 8.89 2.94
CA ALA A 96 -5.93 9.26 2.19
C ALA A 96 -6.59 10.52 2.77
N ALA A 97 -7.10 11.37 1.89
CA ALA A 97 -7.97 12.47 2.26
C ALA A 97 -9.26 11.91 2.85
N ALA A 98 -9.86 12.64 3.79
CA ALA A 98 -11.18 12.29 4.30
C ALA A 98 -12.18 12.36 3.15
N SER A 99 -12.68 11.22 2.70
CA SER A 99 -13.80 11.16 1.78
C SER A 99 -15.11 11.09 2.56
N SER A 100 -16.21 11.54 1.97
CA SER A 100 -17.54 11.34 2.55
C SER A 100 -17.85 9.85 2.77
N GLU A 101 -17.15 8.93 2.10
CA GLU A 101 -17.25 7.48 2.28
C GLU A 101 -16.59 6.99 3.58
N ASP A 102 -15.53 7.65 4.05
CA ASP A 102 -14.83 7.31 5.31
C ASP A 102 -15.67 7.66 6.56
N GLY A 103 -16.64 8.57 6.41
CA GLY A 103 -17.66 8.91 7.40
C GLY A 103 -19.06 8.35 7.11
N ALA A 104 -19.37 7.93 5.87
CA ALA A 104 -20.69 7.39 5.50
C ALA A 104 -20.86 5.90 5.85
N ALA A 105 -19.79 5.18 6.21
CA ALA A 105 -19.90 3.83 6.76
C ALA A 105 -20.64 3.78 8.13
N LEU A 106 -20.96 4.93 8.73
CA LEU A 106 -21.70 5.00 10.00
C LEU A 106 -23.13 5.54 9.89
N ASN A 107 -23.54 6.16 8.78
CA ASN A 107 -24.88 6.75 8.66
C ASN A 107 -25.84 6.03 7.71
N ASP A 108 -25.35 5.24 6.73
CA ASP A 108 -26.23 4.48 5.82
C ASP A 108 -25.85 3.00 5.72
N LYS A 109 -25.36 2.46 6.85
CA LYS A 109 -25.12 1.03 7.03
C LYS A 109 -26.42 0.36 7.44
N LEU A 110 -27.02 -0.40 6.54
CA LEU A 110 -28.19 -1.21 6.87
C LEU A 110 -27.72 -2.44 7.65
N VAL A 111 -27.90 -2.42 8.97
CA VAL A 111 -27.58 -3.54 9.85
C VAL A 111 -28.81 -4.46 9.91
N ILE A 112 -28.65 -5.70 9.48
CA ILE A 112 -29.71 -6.72 9.53
C ILE A 112 -29.30 -7.76 10.56
N ASP A 113 -30.23 -8.10 11.46
CA ASP A 113 -30.05 -9.22 12.41
C ASP A 113 -29.79 -10.52 11.63
N SER A 114 -28.72 -11.22 11.94
CA SER A 114 -28.33 -12.50 11.33
C SER A 114 -29.40 -13.58 11.50
N LYS A 115 -30.24 -13.49 12.54
CA LYS A 115 -31.39 -14.37 12.80
C LYS A 115 -32.67 -13.95 12.10
N ALA A 116 -32.67 -12.82 11.37
CA ALA A 116 -33.84 -12.39 10.63
C ALA A 116 -34.24 -13.40 9.55
N ASP A 117 -35.55 -13.47 9.31
CA ASP A 117 -36.15 -14.31 8.28
C ASP A 117 -35.61 -13.98 6.87
N LEU A 118 -35.62 -14.98 5.98
CA LEU A 118 -35.13 -14.84 4.60
C LEU A 118 -35.87 -13.76 3.82
N ALA A 119 -37.18 -13.57 4.06
CA ALA A 119 -37.96 -12.51 3.42
C ALA A 119 -37.45 -11.12 3.81
N SER A 120 -37.10 -10.92 5.08
CA SER A 120 -36.54 -9.66 5.59
C SER A 120 -35.16 -9.36 5.00
N LYS A 121 -34.34 -10.39 4.77
CA LYS A 121 -33.02 -10.26 4.12
C LYS A 121 -33.15 -9.89 2.64
N GLN A 122 -34.09 -10.51 1.93
CA GLN A 122 -34.37 -10.18 0.52
C GLN A 122 -34.90 -8.75 0.37
N LEU A 123 -35.82 -8.34 1.24
CA LEU A 123 -36.34 -6.97 1.25
C LEU A 123 -35.22 -5.95 1.46
N ALA A 124 -34.34 -6.19 2.42
CA ALA A 124 -33.22 -5.31 2.70
C ALA A 124 -32.22 -5.21 1.52
N LEU A 125 -31.94 -6.33 0.83
CA LEU A 125 -31.14 -6.33 -0.40
C LEU A 125 -31.79 -5.50 -1.51
N THR A 126 -33.10 -5.66 -1.73
CA THR A 126 -33.82 -4.88 -2.76
C THR A 126 -33.88 -3.38 -2.44
N MET A 127 -34.05 -3.01 -1.16
CA MET A 127 -34.02 -1.61 -0.73
C MET A 127 -32.62 -0.99 -0.91
N ALA A 128 -31.57 -1.73 -0.57
CA ALA A 128 -30.19 -1.27 -0.77
C ALA A 128 -29.86 -1.09 -2.26
N ALA A 129 -30.27 -2.03 -3.11
CA ALA A 129 -30.09 -1.93 -4.56
C ALA A 129 -30.80 -0.69 -5.15
N ARG A 130 -32.03 -0.43 -4.71
CA ARG A 130 -32.78 0.76 -5.13
C ARG A 130 -32.10 2.05 -4.70
N ARG A 131 -31.67 2.16 -3.44
CA ARG A 131 -30.95 3.34 -2.94
C ARG A 131 -29.61 3.54 -3.65
N SER A 132 -28.89 2.46 -3.96
CA SER A 132 -27.65 2.53 -4.73
C SER A 132 -27.90 3.09 -6.14
N ALA A 133 -28.99 2.70 -6.78
CA ALA A 133 -29.38 3.24 -8.08
C ALA A 133 -29.79 4.73 -8.02
N GLU A 134 -30.46 5.16 -6.95
CA GLU A 134 -30.89 6.55 -6.74
C GLU A 134 -29.71 7.48 -6.39
N LEU A 135 -28.76 7.00 -5.58
CA LEU A 135 -27.63 7.78 -5.08
C LEU A 135 -26.37 7.68 -5.95
N GLY A 136 -26.30 6.70 -6.86
CA GLY A 136 -25.11 6.44 -7.68
C GLY A 136 -23.89 5.99 -6.87
N GLN A 137 -24.10 5.50 -5.64
CA GLN A 137 -23.04 5.10 -4.70
C GLN A 137 -23.33 3.70 -4.13
N PRO A 138 -22.30 2.94 -3.71
CA PRO A 138 -22.50 1.63 -3.10
C PRO A 138 -23.11 1.73 -1.69
N ILE A 139 -24.08 0.85 -1.37
CA ILE A 139 -24.70 0.74 -0.04
C ILE A 139 -24.19 -0.52 0.66
N TRP A 140 -23.65 -0.36 1.88
CA TRP A 140 -23.08 -1.46 2.65
C TRP A 140 -24.13 -2.15 3.53
N ILE A 141 -24.27 -3.47 3.35
CA ILE A 141 -25.13 -4.32 4.19
C ILE A 141 -24.24 -5.16 5.10
N ALA A 142 -24.50 -5.11 6.41
CA ALA A 142 -23.84 -5.99 7.36
C ALA A 142 -24.87 -6.87 8.08
N PHE A 143 -24.64 -8.18 8.04
CA PHE A 143 -25.37 -9.15 8.83
C PHE A 143 -24.63 -9.31 10.16
N ARG A 144 -25.29 -9.01 11.28
CA ARG A 144 -24.74 -9.21 12.63
C ARG A 144 -25.69 -10.09 13.42
#